data_AF-A0A8B6ET76-F1
#
_entry.id   AF-A0A8B6ET76-F1
#
_cell.length_a   1.000
_cell.length_b   1.000
_cell.length_c   1.000
_cell.angle_alpha   90.00
_cell.angle_beta   90.00
_cell.angle_gamma   90.00
#
_symmetry.space_group_name_H-M   'P 1'
#
loop_
_entity.id
_entity.type
_entity.pdbx_description
1 polymer ?
#
loop_
_entity_poly.entity_id
_entity_poly.type
_entity_poly.pdbx_seq_one_letter_code
_entity_poly.pdbx_strand_id
1 'polypeptide(L)'
;MKVYKKQSQKLSKLGSTQGNESFNKSVASKAPKSHFYSGTSSLNVRVAASVAQKNDGQCYLIKVNNNIGLSPGVHTKRLAILRDLQARKRRAISITRKEKIRRIQLRNRRVKRNAVKEMCEGTSYSCQIDLQDHQDIVEIPSAPVPPEVHCNIPNTAKVICFDLETTSLARDSHITQIAAVNGESHWTSYVIPKLPISSQASEVTGLTMRNGRMFHQGKVVESSTISTALDGFLEFLKAAGHNIYLTGHNIKTFDCHILINTLKSVGKTEELKKCVEGFVDTKAAF
;
A
#
# COMPACT_ATOMS: atom_id res chain seq x y z
N MET A 1 17.46 17.66 -28.11
CA MET A 1 17.07 18.20 -26.77
C MET A 1 16.46 19.62 -26.74
N LYS A 2 16.70 20.51 -27.72
CA LYS A 2 16.25 21.93 -27.66
C LYS A 2 14.73 22.14 -27.79
N VAL A 3 13.98 21.21 -28.39
CA VAL A 3 12.53 21.34 -28.66
C VAL A 3 11.68 21.25 -27.38
N TYR A 4 12.05 20.37 -26.44
CA TYR A 4 11.27 20.15 -25.21
C TYR A 4 11.65 21.08 -24.05
N LYS A 5 12.84 21.72 -24.09
CA LYS A 5 13.27 22.69 -23.06
C LYS A 5 12.32 23.87 -22.95
N LYS A 6 11.73 24.31 -24.08
CA LYS A 6 10.71 25.38 -24.11
C LYS A 6 9.35 24.94 -23.54
N GLN A 7 9.09 23.64 -23.43
CA GLN A 7 7.81 23.09 -22.97
C GLN A 7 7.88 22.46 -21.58
N SER A 8 9.06 22.44 -20.93
CA SER A 8 9.24 21.79 -19.61
C SER A 8 8.34 22.39 -18.53
N GLN A 9 8.11 23.69 -18.55
CA GLN A 9 7.17 24.38 -17.65
C GLN A 9 5.69 24.01 -17.89
N LYS A 10 5.33 23.58 -19.10
CA LYS A 10 3.98 23.03 -19.38
C LYS A 10 3.86 21.59 -18.88
N LEU A 11 4.92 20.79 -19.06
CA LEU A 11 4.95 19.39 -18.63
C LEU A 11 5.03 19.22 -17.11
N SER A 12 5.73 20.12 -16.40
CA SER A 12 5.82 20.11 -14.94
C SER A 12 4.48 20.38 -14.23
N LYS A 13 3.51 20.98 -14.94
CA LYS A 13 2.14 21.22 -14.44
C LYS A 13 1.19 20.05 -14.69
N LEU A 14 1.61 19.01 -15.41
CA LEU A 14 0.82 17.80 -15.58
C LEU A 14 0.87 17.00 -14.26
N GLY A 15 0.01 17.38 -13.32
CA GLY A 15 -0.20 16.62 -12.09
C GLY A 15 -0.69 15.19 -12.38
N SER A 16 -0.58 14.33 -11.37
CA SER A 16 -1.07 12.95 -11.46
C SER A 16 -2.56 12.92 -11.79
N THR A 17 -2.92 12.44 -12.98
CA THR A 17 -4.32 12.25 -13.41
C THR A 17 -4.99 11.02 -12.77
N GLN A 18 -4.24 10.28 -11.92
CA GLN A 18 -4.63 9.02 -11.30
C GLN A 18 -5.97 9.11 -10.54
N GLY A 19 -6.23 10.22 -9.84
CA GLY A 19 -7.47 10.42 -9.08
C GLY A 19 -8.73 10.41 -9.96
N ASN A 20 -8.62 10.84 -11.22
CA ASN A 20 -9.74 10.97 -12.15
C ASN A 20 -9.76 9.91 -13.25
N GLU A 21 -8.89 8.90 -13.22
CA GLU A 21 -8.86 7.85 -14.25
C GLU A 21 -10.20 7.15 -14.44
N SER A 22 -10.92 6.89 -13.33
CA SER A 22 -12.25 6.26 -13.40
C SER A 22 -13.29 7.14 -14.13
N PHE A 23 -13.20 8.46 -13.96
CA PHE A 23 -14.06 9.42 -14.66
C PHE A 23 -13.64 9.56 -16.12
N ASN A 24 -12.33 9.68 -16.39
CA ASN A 24 -11.78 9.76 -17.75
C ASN A 24 -12.16 8.53 -18.58
N LYS A 25 -12.14 7.33 -18.00
CA LYS A 25 -12.66 6.12 -18.66
C LYS A 25 -14.15 6.20 -18.98
N SER A 26 -14.94 6.77 -18.08
CA SER A 26 -16.38 6.94 -18.31
C SER A 26 -16.64 7.91 -19.46
N VAL A 27 -15.94 9.06 -19.48
CA VAL A 27 -16.00 10.03 -20.58
C VAL A 27 -15.55 9.40 -21.90
N ALA A 28 -14.42 8.70 -21.91
CA ALA A 28 -13.90 8.03 -23.11
C ALA A 28 -14.86 6.96 -23.66
N SER A 29 -15.67 6.32 -22.80
CA SER A 29 -16.69 5.37 -23.25
C SER A 29 -17.90 6.02 -23.93
N LYS A 30 -18.26 7.26 -23.55
CA LYS A 30 -19.38 8.01 -24.14
C LYS A 30 -18.98 8.91 -25.29
N ALA A 31 -17.74 9.41 -25.28
CA ALA A 31 -17.13 10.26 -26.31
C ALA A 31 -15.74 9.69 -26.68
N PRO A 32 -15.68 8.56 -27.39
CA PRO A 32 -14.42 7.98 -27.83
C PRO A 32 -13.69 8.92 -28.79
N LYS A 33 -12.36 8.97 -28.69
CA LYS A 33 -11.50 9.77 -29.57
C LYS A 33 -11.48 9.30 -31.03
N SER A 34 -11.98 8.10 -31.30
CA SER A 34 -12.12 7.56 -32.67
C SER A 34 -13.22 8.25 -33.47
N HIS A 35 -14.10 9.02 -32.83
CA HIS A 35 -15.19 9.73 -33.48
C HIS A 35 -15.13 11.23 -33.17
N PHE A 36 -15.39 12.05 -34.18
CA PHE A 36 -15.40 13.50 -34.03
C PHE A 36 -16.76 13.99 -33.51
N TYR A 37 -16.81 14.44 -32.25
CA TYR A 37 -18.01 15.02 -31.63
C TYR A 37 -17.91 16.53 -31.37
N SER A 38 -16.73 17.13 -31.56
CA SER A 38 -16.45 18.53 -31.18
C SER A 38 -17.08 19.57 -32.10
N GLY A 39 -17.64 19.18 -33.25
CA GLY A 39 -18.29 20.09 -34.19
C GLY A 39 -19.74 20.45 -33.83
N THR A 40 -20.32 19.88 -32.76
CA THR A 40 -21.70 20.13 -32.33
C THR A 40 -21.82 20.11 -30.79
N SER A 41 -23.01 20.42 -30.27
CA SER A 41 -23.35 20.29 -28.83
C SER A 41 -23.31 18.83 -28.32
N SER A 42 -23.16 17.85 -29.22
CA SER A 42 -23.06 16.41 -28.90
C SER A 42 -21.95 16.09 -27.91
N LEU A 43 -20.80 16.76 -28.02
CA LEU A 43 -19.68 16.56 -27.08
C LEU A 43 -20.10 16.95 -25.65
N ASN A 44 -20.72 18.12 -25.49
CA ASN A 44 -21.15 18.63 -24.19
C ASN A 44 -22.17 17.70 -23.54
N VAL A 45 -23.13 17.18 -24.31
CA VAL A 45 -24.14 16.22 -23.81
C VAL A 45 -23.50 14.91 -23.35
N ARG A 46 -22.52 14.37 -24.09
CA ARG A 46 -21.83 13.12 -23.73
C ARG A 46 -20.97 13.26 -22.48
N VAL A 47 -20.29 14.41 -22.34
CA VAL A 47 -19.53 14.75 -21.14
C VAL A 47 -20.48 14.94 -19.94
N ALA A 48 -21.56 15.72 -20.10
CA ALA A 48 -22.57 15.93 -19.07
C ALA A 48 -23.22 14.61 -18.62
N ALA A 49 -23.53 13.72 -19.55
CA ALA A 49 -24.04 12.38 -19.25
C ALA A 49 -23.03 11.54 -18.45
N SER A 50 -21.72 11.73 -18.67
CA SER A 50 -20.67 11.04 -17.90
C SER A 50 -20.60 11.55 -16.46
N VAL A 51 -20.75 12.87 -16.28
CA VAL A 51 -20.82 13.52 -14.97
C VAL A 51 -22.06 13.07 -14.20
N ALA A 52 -23.23 13.13 -14.84
CA ALA A 52 -24.49 12.69 -14.25
C ALA A 52 -24.43 11.20 -13.85
N GLN A 53 -23.86 10.34 -14.70
CA GLN A 53 -23.65 8.93 -14.34
C GLN A 53 -22.71 8.74 -13.14
N LYS A 54 -21.65 9.55 -13.03
CA LYS A 54 -20.68 9.47 -11.93
C LYS A 54 -21.33 9.83 -10.59
N ASN A 55 -22.20 10.84 -10.60
CA ASN A 55 -22.87 11.36 -9.41
C ASN A 55 -24.08 10.52 -9.02
N ASP A 56 -24.97 10.22 -9.97
CA ASP A 56 -26.29 9.62 -9.72
C ASP A 56 -26.40 8.13 -10.12
N GLY A 57 -25.33 7.54 -10.67
CA GLY A 57 -25.40 6.20 -11.28
C GLY A 57 -26.14 6.21 -12.61
N GLN A 58 -26.52 5.04 -13.13
CA GLN A 58 -27.26 4.90 -14.39
C GLN A 58 -28.71 5.40 -14.29
N CYS A 59 -29.26 5.49 -13.09
CA CYS A 59 -30.57 6.08 -12.86
C CYS A 59 -30.65 7.59 -13.15
N TYR A 60 -29.53 8.28 -13.42
CA TYR A 60 -29.53 9.69 -13.86
C TYR A 60 -30.46 9.92 -15.06
N LEU A 61 -30.55 8.95 -15.99
CA LEU A 61 -31.40 9.07 -17.18
C LEU A 61 -32.90 9.12 -16.82
N ILE A 62 -33.30 8.39 -15.76
CA ILE A 62 -34.67 8.43 -15.23
C ILE A 62 -34.95 9.81 -14.63
N LYS A 63 -34.01 10.35 -13.85
CA LYS A 63 -34.11 11.69 -13.24
C LYS A 63 -34.23 12.78 -14.30
N VAL A 64 -33.36 12.75 -15.31
CA VAL A 64 -33.36 13.72 -16.42
C VAL A 64 -34.70 13.67 -17.15
N ASN A 65 -35.18 12.48 -17.53
CA ASN A 65 -36.46 12.33 -18.22
C ASN A 65 -37.64 12.85 -17.39
N ASN A 66 -37.70 12.54 -16.11
CA ASN A 66 -38.75 13.08 -15.22
C ASN A 66 -38.68 14.61 -15.13
N ASN A 67 -37.49 15.20 -15.04
CA ASN A 67 -37.30 16.65 -14.93
C ASN A 67 -37.73 17.41 -16.20
N ILE A 68 -37.58 16.79 -17.37
CA ILE A 68 -38.04 17.36 -18.66
C ILE A 68 -39.49 16.99 -18.99
N GLY A 69 -40.20 16.33 -18.06
CA GLY A 69 -41.60 15.92 -18.26
C GLY A 69 -41.80 14.74 -19.21
N LEU A 70 -40.74 13.99 -19.53
CA LEU A 70 -40.81 12.81 -20.40
C LEU A 70 -40.89 11.52 -19.58
N SER A 71 -41.69 10.55 -20.07
CA SER A 71 -41.71 9.22 -19.47
C SER A 71 -40.40 8.48 -19.80
N PRO A 72 -39.67 7.96 -18.80
CA PRO A 72 -38.44 7.22 -19.07
C PRO A 72 -38.66 5.89 -19.82
N GLY A 73 -39.87 5.33 -19.80
CA GLY A 73 -40.19 4.01 -20.34
C GLY A 73 -39.78 2.85 -19.43
N VAL A 74 -40.52 1.73 -19.53
CA VAL A 74 -40.33 0.55 -18.67
C VAL A 74 -38.96 -0.10 -18.86
N HIS A 75 -38.52 -0.25 -20.11
CA HIS A 75 -37.24 -0.89 -20.45
C HIS A 75 -36.05 -0.09 -19.93
N THR A 76 -36.06 1.24 -20.11
CA THR A 76 -35.01 2.14 -19.62
C THR A 76 -34.90 2.08 -18.11
N LYS A 77 -36.04 2.13 -17.39
CA LYS A 77 -36.07 2.01 -15.93
C LYS A 77 -35.45 0.68 -15.48
N ARG A 78 -35.87 -0.43 -16.08
CA ARG A 78 -35.35 -1.77 -15.76
C ARG A 78 -33.85 -1.87 -16.01
N LEU A 79 -33.37 -1.38 -17.15
CA LEU A 79 -31.94 -1.44 -17.50
C LEU A 79 -31.08 -0.59 -16.56
N ALA A 80 -31.52 0.64 -16.25
CA ALA A 80 -30.79 1.53 -15.35
C ALA A 80 -30.62 0.91 -13.96
N ILE A 81 -31.72 0.37 -13.39
CA ILE A 81 -31.71 -0.30 -12.08
C ILE A 81 -30.77 -1.51 -12.09
N LEU A 82 -30.84 -2.36 -13.12
CA LEU A 82 -29.98 -3.54 -13.25
C LEU A 82 -28.49 -3.15 -13.30
N ARG A 83 -28.15 -2.09 -14.04
CA ARG A 83 -26.76 -1.64 -14.17
C ARG A 83 -26.23 -1.05 -12.86
N ASP A 84 -27.05 -0.33 -12.12
CA ASP A 84 -26.67 0.18 -10.80
C ASP A 84 -26.52 -0.95 -9.78
N LEU A 85 -27.38 -1.97 -9.84
CA LEU A 85 -27.24 -3.17 -9.01
C LEU A 85 -25.92 -3.92 -9.32
N GLN A 86 -25.58 -4.10 -10.59
CA GLN A 86 -24.29 -4.66 -11.00
C GLN A 86 -23.10 -3.82 -10.53
N ALA A 87 -23.20 -2.49 -10.60
CA ALA A 87 -22.15 -1.59 -10.11
C ALA A 87 -21.98 -1.70 -8.59
N ARG A 88 -23.07 -1.74 -7.82
CA ARG A 88 -23.04 -1.97 -6.37
C ARG A 88 -22.40 -3.31 -6.01
N LYS A 89 -22.79 -4.40 -6.69
CA LYS A 89 -22.19 -5.73 -6.49
C LYS A 89 -20.68 -5.72 -6.75
N ARG A 90 -20.22 -5.09 -7.84
CA ARG A 90 -18.79 -4.95 -8.16
C ARG A 90 -18.04 -4.14 -7.09
N ARG A 91 -18.63 -3.04 -6.59
CA ARG A 91 -18.03 -2.24 -5.51
C ARG A 91 -17.90 -3.06 -4.22
N ALA A 92 -18.96 -3.76 -3.81
CA ALA A 92 -18.94 -4.63 -2.63
C ALA A 92 -17.83 -5.68 -2.73
N ILE A 93 -17.72 -6.38 -3.88
CA ILE A 93 -16.66 -7.36 -4.12
C ILE A 93 -15.27 -6.71 -4.06
N SER A 94 -15.10 -5.52 -4.64
CA SER A 94 -13.80 -4.84 -4.73
C SER A 94 -13.18 -4.44 -3.38
N ILE A 95 -14.01 -4.32 -2.33
CA ILE A 95 -13.58 -3.97 -0.97
C ILE A 95 -13.18 -5.21 -0.16
N THR A 96 -13.64 -6.39 -0.56
CA THR A 96 -13.34 -7.65 0.14
C THR A 96 -11.85 -7.94 0.21
N ARG A 97 -11.40 -8.56 1.31
CA ARG A 97 -10.00 -8.97 1.50
C ARG A 97 -9.51 -9.87 0.37
N LYS A 98 -10.34 -10.82 -0.07
CA LYS A 98 -10.03 -11.75 -1.18
C LYS A 98 -9.72 -11.00 -2.48
N GLU A 99 -10.52 -10.00 -2.84
CA GLU A 99 -10.31 -9.23 -4.07
C GLU A 99 -9.12 -8.26 -3.96
N LYS A 100 -8.87 -7.69 -2.77
CA LYS A 100 -7.66 -6.89 -2.50
C LYS A 100 -6.40 -7.74 -2.66
N ILE A 101 -6.36 -8.94 -2.07
CA ILE A 101 -5.24 -9.89 -2.23
C ILE A 101 -5.05 -10.27 -3.69
N ARG A 102 -6.14 -10.63 -4.39
CA ARG A 102 -6.09 -10.99 -5.82
C ARG A 102 -5.52 -9.85 -6.67
N ARG A 103 -5.90 -8.60 -6.39
CA ARG A 103 -5.37 -7.41 -7.08
C ARG A 103 -3.85 -7.28 -6.89
N ILE A 104 -3.36 -7.48 -5.67
CA ILE A 104 -1.92 -7.44 -5.36
C ILE A 104 -1.19 -8.57 -6.11
N GLN A 105 -1.72 -9.80 -6.08
CA GLN A 105 -1.16 -10.93 -6.82
C GLN A 105 -1.08 -10.65 -8.33
N LEU A 106 -2.14 -10.08 -8.91
CA LEU A 106 -2.16 -9.71 -10.34
C LEU A 106 -1.19 -8.58 -10.67
N ARG A 107 -1.02 -7.60 -9.77
CA ARG A 107 -0.01 -6.54 -9.90
C ARG A 107 1.38 -7.14 -9.90
N ASN A 108 1.70 -8.01 -8.94
CA ASN A 108 3.01 -8.66 -8.83
C ASN A 108 3.30 -9.54 -10.06
N ARG A 109 2.32 -10.30 -10.55
CA ARG A 109 2.44 -11.06 -11.80
C ARG A 109 2.71 -10.16 -13.00
N ARG A 110 2.08 -8.98 -13.07
CA ARG A 110 2.30 -8.02 -14.15
C ARG A 110 3.68 -7.40 -14.08
N VAL A 111 4.14 -6.98 -12.91
CA VAL A 111 5.48 -6.41 -12.71
C VAL A 111 6.55 -7.42 -13.10
N LYS A 112 6.44 -8.67 -12.62
CA LYS A 112 7.37 -9.74 -13.01
C LYS A 112 7.39 -9.97 -14.52
N ARG A 113 6.21 -10.01 -15.15
CA ARG A 113 6.10 -10.17 -16.60
C ARG A 113 6.72 -8.99 -17.36
N ASN A 114 6.48 -7.76 -16.91
CA ASN A 114 7.05 -6.58 -17.54
C ASN A 114 8.58 -6.57 -17.43
N ALA A 115 9.13 -6.89 -16.25
CA ALA A 115 10.57 -6.97 -16.06
C ALA A 115 11.23 -8.00 -17.00
N VAL A 116 10.63 -9.19 -17.13
CA VAL A 116 11.11 -10.22 -18.07
C VAL A 116 11.03 -9.72 -19.52
N LYS A 117 9.94 -9.05 -19.90
CA LYS A 117 9.79 -8.50 -21.25
C LYS A 117 10.78 -7.38 -21.55
N GLU A 118 10.95 -6.42 -20.65
CA GLU A 118 11.91 -5.32 -20.79
C GLU A 118 13.34 -5.86 -20.91
N MET A 119 13.68 -6.91 -20.16
CA MET A 119 14.96 -7.60 -20.27
C MET A 119 15.14 -8.34 -21.61
N CYS A 120 14.09 -9.00 -22.12
CA CYS A 120 14.12 -9.64 -23.44
C CYS A 120 14.17 -8.62 -24.59
N GLU A 121 13.51 -7.48 -24.45
CA GLU A 121 13.36 -6.47 -25.50
C GLU A 121 14.52 -5.44 -25.50
N GLY A 122 15.36 -5.44 -24.46
CA GLY A 122 16.62 -4.72 -24.40
C GLY A 122 16.48 -3.19 -24.38
N THR A 123 17.45 -2.49 -24.97
CA THR A 123 17.58 -1.02 -24.95
C THR A 123 16.39 -0.29 -25.57
N SER A 124 15.56 -0.96 -26.37
CA SER A 124 14.38 -0.44 -27.07
C SER A 124 13.39 0.31 -26.16
N TYR A 125 13.34 -0.04 -24.86
CA TYR A 125 12.44 0.59 -23.88
C TYR A 125 13.15 1.53 -22.90
N SER A 126 14.45 1.76 -23.08
CA SER A 126 15.17 2.74 -22.27
C SER A 126 14.68 4.15 -22.59
N CYS A 127 14.47 4.96 -21.55
CA CYS A 127 14.11 6.36 -21.71
C CYS A 127 15.17 7.06 -22.56
N GLN A 128 14.74 7.86 -23.54
CA GLN A 128 15.61 8.67 -24.41
C GLN A 128 16.50 7.88 -25.39
N ILE A 129 16.15 6.62 -25.74
CA ILE A 129 16.87 5.89 -26.80
C ILE A 129 16.87 6.65 -28.15
N ASP A 130 15.77 7.33 -28.48
CA ASP A 130 15.64 8.19 -29.68
C ASP A 130 16.54 9.45 -29.67
N LEU A 131 17.22 9.72 -28.55
CA LEU A 131 18.14 10.86 -28.41
C LEU A 131 19.61 10.44 -28.37
N GLN A 132 19.90 9.15 -28.42
CA GLN A 132 21.27 8.62 -28.45
C GLN A 132 21.66 8.39 -29.91
N ASP A 133 22.79 8.99 -30.34
CA ASP A 133 23.41 8.65 -31.63
C ASP A 133 23.93 7.22 -31.52
N HIS A 134 23.13 6.27 -32.00
CA HIS A 134 23.56 4.88 -32.13
C HIS A 134 24.09 4.67 -33.54
N GLN A 135 25.31 4.15 -33.64
CA GLN A 135 25.76 3.53 -34.89
C GLN A 135 24.83 2.36 -35.22
N ASP A 136 24.51 2.18 -36.49
CA ASP A 136 23.69 1.07 -36.96
C ASP A 136 24.22 -0.24 -36.38
N ILE A 137 23.33 -0.98 -35.72
CA ILE A 137 23.66 -2.23 -35.06
C ILE A 137 23.93 -3.27 -36.16
N VAL A 138 25.20 -3.63 -36.36
CA VAL A 138 25.64 -4.58 -37.39
C VAL A 138 25.30 -6.04 -37.02
N GLU A 139 25.18 -6.34 -35.71
CA GLU A 139 24.86 -7.67 -35.20
C GLU A 139 23.92 -7.62 -33.99
N ILE A 140 22.95 -8.52 -33.95
CA ILE A 140 21.99 -8.62 -32.84
C ILE A 140 22.76 -9.07 -31.58
N PRO A 141 22.81 -8.26 -30.50
CA PRO A 141 23.47 -8.67 -29.28
C PRO A 141 22.78 -9.89 -28.67
N SER A 142 23.58 -10.81 -28.14
CA SER A 142 23.08 -11.99 -27.43
C SER A 142 22.13 -11.60 -26.31
N ALA A 143 21.08 -12.41 -26.10
CA ALA A 143 20.05 -12.15 -25.11
C ALA A 143 20.66 -11.83 -23.73
N PRO A 144 20.22 -10.76 -23.05
CA PRO A 144 20.68 -10.45 -21.71
C PRO A 144 20.38 -11.64 -20.78
N VAL A 145 21.41 -12.17 -20.14
CA VAL A 145 21.22 -13.16 -19.09
C VAL A 145 20.50 -12.45 -17.93
N PRO A 146 19.35 -12.96 -17.45
CA PRO A 146 18.70 -12.36 -16.31
C PRO A 146 19.68 -12.22 -15.14
N PRO A 147 19.71 -11.06 -14.45
CA PRO A 147 20.47 -10.97 -13.23
C PRO A 147 19.98 -12.05 -12.27
N GLU A 148 20.89 -12.91 -11.83
CA GLU A 148 20.59 -13.86 -10.76
C GLU A 148 20.14 -13.04 -9.55
N VAL A 149 18.86 -13.16 -9.19
CA VAL A 149 18.34 -12.57 -7.96
C VAL A 149 18.88 -13.44 -6.83
N HIS A 150 20.10 -13.14 -6.39
CA HIS A 150 20.64 -13.69 -5.16
C HIS A 150 19.86 -13.10 -4.00
N CYS A 151 18.81 -13.82 -3.59
CA CYS A 151 18.24 -13.65 -2.27
C CYS A 151 19.31 -14.11 -1.27
N ASN A 152 20.16 -13.19 -0.78
CA ASN A 152 21.17 -13.47 0.25
C ASN A 152 20.54 -13.73 1.64
N ILE A 153 19.39 -14.40 1.71
CA ILE A 153 18.86 -14.92 2.95
C ILE A 153 19.26 -16.40 2.96
N PRO A 154 20.24 -16.81 3.78
CA PRO A 154 20.59 -18.21 3.91
C PRO A 154 19.33 -19.04 4.20
N ASN A 155 19.21 -20.24 3.63
CA ASN A 155 18.08 -21.15 3.90
C ASN A 155 17.89 -21.48 5.41
N THR A 156 18.87 -21.14 6.25
CA THR A 156 18.87 -21.30 7.71
C THR A 156 18.32 -20.08 8.46
N ALA A 157 17.96 -19.01 7.78
CA ALA A 157 17.48 -17.78 8.39
C ALA A 157 16.10 -17.97 9.03
N LYS A 158 15.96 -17.52 10.28
CA LYS A 158 14.69 -17.58 11.03
C LYS A 158 14.00 -16.24 10.94
N VAL A 159 12.75 -16.25 10.50
CA VAL A 159 11.96 -15.02 10.37
C VAL A 159 10.98 -14.95 11.53
N ILE A 160 11.14 -13.94 12.38
CA ILE A 160 10.28 -13.72 13.54
C ILE A 160 9.47 -12.46 13.30
N CYS A 161 8.14 -12.60 13.32
CA CYS A 161 7.23 -11.47 13.21
C CYS A 161 7.19 -10.72 14.53
N PHE A 162 7.27 -9.40 14.51
CA PHE A 162 7.06 -8.58 15.71
C PHE A 162 6.25 -7.32 15.37
N ASP A 163 5.63 -6.77 16.40
CA ASP A 163 4.83 -5.56 16.33
C ASP A 163 4.92 -4.79 17.66
N LEU A 164 4.87 -3.46 17.57
CA LEU A 164 4.96 -2.58 18.73
C LEU A 164 3.74 -1.67 18.84
N GLU A 165 3.10 -1.70 20.01
CA GLU A 165 2.15 -0.66 20.37
C GLU A 165 2.87 0.46 21.11
N THR A 166 2.54 1.71 20.81
CA THR A 166 3.27 2.88 21.31
C THR A 166 2.34 3.96 21.84
N THR A 167 2.89 4.90 22.62
CA THR A 167 2.11 6.02 23.19
C THR A 167 1.54 6.98 22.13
N SER A 168 2.18 7.07 20.96
CA SER A 168 1.76 7.92 19.83
C SER A 168 2.46 7.52 18.54
N LEU A 169 2.20 8.22 17.43
CA LEU A 169 2.89 8.01 16.14
C LEU A 169 4.22 8.78 16.02
N ALA A 170 4.66 9.48 17.06
CA ALA A 170 5.92 10.22 17.07
C ALA A 170 7.13 9.27 17.26
N ARG A 171 8.31 9.68 16.76
CA ARG A 171 9.54 8.85 16.78
C ARG A 171 10.22 8.72 18.15
N ASP A 172 9.79 9.54 19.10
CA ASP A 172 10.18 9.57 20.50
C ASP A 172 9.14 8.90 21.41
N SER A 173 8.12 8.27 20.82
CA SER A 173 7.08 7.55 21.58
C SER A 173 7.67 6.40 22.38
N HIS A 174 7.04 6.12 23.52
CA HIS A 174 7.39 4.98 24.35
C HIS A 174 6.61 3.74 23.93
N ILE A 175 7.27 2.59 24.02
CA ILE A 175 6.64 1.29 23.82
C ILE A 175 5.66 1.02 24.97
N THR A 176 4.47 0.55 24.62
CA THR A 176 3.39 0.17 25.54
C THR A 176 3.08 -1.33 25.47
N GLN A 177 3.39 -1.98 24.35
CA GLN A 177 3.36 -3.43 24.22
C GLN A 177 4.40 -3.88 23.20
N ILE A 178 5.02 -5.03 23.45
CA ILE A 178 5.82 -5.75 22.47
C ILE A 178 5.11 -7.09 22.22
N ALA A 179 4.92 -7.45 20.96
CA ALA A 179 4.41 -8.76 20.57
C ALA A 179 5.35 -9.39 19.53
N ALA A 180 5.60 -10.69 19.66
CA ALA A 180 6.45 -11.43 18.74
C ALA A 180 5.93 -12.85 18.52
N VAL A 181 6.11 -13.36 17.30
CA VAL A 181 5.65 -14.69 16.87
C VAL A 181 6.74 -15.38 16.05
N ASN A 182 7.03 -16.62 16.43
CA ASN A 182 7.94 -17.53 15.75
C ASN A 182 7.23 -18.88 15.52
N GLY A 183 6.66 -19.07 14.33
CA GLY A 183 5.82 -20.24 14.03
C GLY A 183 4.59 -20.30 14.94
N GLU A 184 4.49 -21.35 15.76
CA GLU A 184 3.41 -21.53 16.74
C GLU A 184 3.70 -20.87 18.09
N SER A 185 4.97 -20.52 18.36
CA SER A 185 5.37 -19.85 19.59
C SER A 185 5.07 -18.36 19.50
N HIS A 186 4.43 -17.81 20.54
CA HIS A 186 4.13 -16.39 20.64
C HIS A 186 4.58 -15.86 22.00
N TRP A 187 4.97 -14.60 22.03
CA TRP A 187 5.36 -13.89 23.24
C TRP A 187 4.79 -12.47 23.19
N THR A 188 4.28 -11.99 24.32
CA THR A 188 3.79 -10.62 24.44
C THR A 188 4.05 -10.10 25.84
N SER A 189 4.33 -8.80 25.94
CA SER A 189 4.49 -8.13 27.22
C SER A 189 3.99 -6.69 27.13
N TYR A 190 3.17 -6.29 28.10
CA TYR A 190 2.76 -4.90 28.27
C TYR A 190 3.82 -4.13 29.05
N VAL A 191 4.06 -2.89 28.66
CA VAL A 191 5.11 -2.03 29.20
C VAL A 191 4.50 -0.77 29.75
N ILE A 192 4.80 -0.43 31.00
CA ILE A 192 4.37 0.86 31.57
C ILE A 192 5.20 1.98 30.93
N PRO A 193 4.60 2.87 30.11
CA PRO A 193 5.34 3.96 29.50
C PRO A 193 5.57 5.08 30.51
N LYS A 194 6.68 5.80 30.37
CA LYS A 194 6.89 7.07 31.11
C LYS A 194 6.16 8.27 30.48
N LEU A 195 5.77 8.17 29.21
CA LEU A 195 5.02 9.20 28.50
C LEU A 195 3.52 8.84 28.53
N PRO A 196 2.63 9.85 28.58
CA PRO A 196 1.20 9.61 28.51
C PRO A 196 0.82 8.96 27.16
N ILE A 197 -0.12 8.02 27.21
CA ILE A 197 -0.71 7.44 25.99
C ILE A 197 -1.66 8.48 25.41
N SER A 198 -1.46 8.86 24.15
CA SER A 198 -2.32 9.80 23.45
C SER A 198 -3.75 9.23 23.29
N SER A 199 -4.75 10.10 23.13
CA SER A 199 -6.14 9.68 22.90
C SER A 199 -6.27 8.83 21.63
N GLN A 200 -5.59 9.22 20.55
CA GLN A 200 -5.57 8.47 19.29
C GLN A 200 -4.93 7.08 19.46
N ALA A 201 -3.79 6.99 20.15
CA ALA A 201 -3.18 5.68 20.43
C ALA A 201 -4.09 4.82 21.33
N SER A 202 -4.75 5.41 22.32
CA SER A 202 -5.68 4.70 23.19
C SER A 202 -6.90 4.16 22.43
N GLU A 203 -7.41 4.93 21.45
CA GLU A 203 -8.54 4.52 20.60
C GLU A 203 -8.17 3.34 19.70
N VAL A 204 -6.96 3.35 19.13
CA VAL A 204 -6.48 2.30 18.21
C VAL A 204 -6.12 1.03 18.96
N THR A 205 -5.37 1.15 20.07
CA THR A 205 -4.80 0.01 20.80
C THR A 205 -5.71 -0.51 21.92
N GLY A 206 -6.66 0.31 22.37
CA GLY A 206 -7.45 0.03 23.56
C GLY A 206 -6.67 0.11 24.88
N LEU A 207 -5.42 0.59 24.85
CA LEU A 207 -4.56 0.71 26.03
C LEU A 207 -4.78 2.04 26.75
N THR A 208 -4.93 1.98 28.07
CA THR A 208 -5.06 3.17 28.92
C THR A 208 -4.29 3.00 30.23
N MET A 209 -3.86 4.12 30.81
CA MET A 209 -3.22 4.16 32.14
C MET A 209 -4.17 4.81 33.13
N ARG A 210 -4.43 4.17 34.28
CA ARG A 210 -5.23 4.74 35.38
C ARG A 210 -4.60 4.37 36.72
N ASN A 211 -4.36 5.35 37.58
CA ASN A 211 -3.79 5.15 38.93
C ASN A 211 -2.52 4.28 38.93
N GLY A 212 -1.62 4.50 37.96
CA GLY A 212 -0.37 3.73 37.83
C GLY A 212 -0.51 2.31 37.30
N ARG A 213 -1.72 1.86 36.94
CA ARG A 213 -1.98 0.53 36.36
C ARG A 213 -2.36 0.66 34.89
N MET A 214 -1.92 -0.31 34.08
CA MET A 214 -2.28 -0.42 32.67
C MET A 214 -3.56 -1.23 32.51
N PHE A 215 -4.40 -0.81 31.56
CA PHE A 215 -5.64 -1.47 31.19
C PHE A 215 -5.69 -1.67 29.67
N HIS A 216 -6.13 -2.85 29.23
CA HIS A 216 -6.48 -3.13 27.84
C HIS A 216 -7.98 -3.36 27.74
N GLN A 217 -8.68 -2.53 26.96
CA GLN A 217 -10.15 -2.56 26.82
C GLN A 217 -10.89 -2.53 28.18
N GLY A 218 -10.37 -1.74 29.13
CA GLY A 218 -10.94 -1.58 30.47
C GLY A 218 -10.63 -2.72 31.45
N LYS A 219 -9.89 -3.75 31.05
CA LYS A 219 -9.41 -4.82 31.96
C LYS A 219 -7.97 -4.55 32.37
N VAL A 220 -7.66 -4.73 33.66
CA VAL A 220 -6.29 -4.61 34.17
C VAL A 220 -5.42 -5.67 33.48
N VAL A 221 -4.26 -5.26 32.99
CA VAL A 221 -3.26 -6.17 32.42
C VAL A 221 -1.99 -6.14 33.26
N GLU A 222 -1.32 -7.28 33.33
CA GLU A 222 0.01 -7.35 33.93
C GLU A 222 0.99 -6.61 33.01
N SER A 223 1.71 -5.65 33.59
CA SER A 223 2.61 -4.76 32.85
C SER A 223 3.92 -4.61 33.59
N SER A 224 5.01 -4.64 32.84
CA SER A 224 6.38 -4.62 33.37
C SER A 224 7.12 -3.34 32.99
N THR A 225 8.35 -3.19 33.48
CA THR A 225 9.23 -2.11 33.03
C THR A 225 9.75 -2.41 31.63
N ILE A 226 10.14 -1.37 30.88
CA ILE A 226 10.71 -1.56 29.54
C ILE A 226 11.96 -2.43 29.55
N SER A 227 12.77 -2.38 30.61
CA SER A 227 13.95 -3.23 30.73
C SER A 227 13.53 -4.70 30.80
N THR A 228 12.64 -5.05 31.73
CA THR A 228 12.14 -6.42 31.93
C THR A 228 11.44 -6.97 30.67
N ALA A 229 10.64 -6.15 29.99
CA ALA A 229 10.00 -6.56 28.74
C ALA A 229 11.03 -6.85 27.64
N LEU A 230 12.08 -6.04 27.52
CA LEU A 230 13.16 -6.30 26.56
C LEU A 230 13.99 -7.53 26.93
N ASP A 231 14.16 -7.85 28.21
CA ASP A 231 14.80 -9.12 28.63
C ASP A 231 13.99 -10.31 28.13
N GLY A 232 12.69 -10.32 28.41
CA GLY A 232 11.79 -11.39 27.93
C GLY A 232 11.74 -11.48 26.41
N PHE A 233 11.76 -10.35 25.70
CA PHE A 233 11.83 -10.33 24.24
C PHE A 233 13.14 -10.94 23.74
N LEU A 234 14.28 -10.55 24.30
CA LEU A 234 15.58 -11.09 23.92
C LEU A 234 15.72 -12.58 24.27
N GLU A 235 15.17 -13.04 25.39
CA GLU A 235 15.10 -14.46 25.73
C GLU A 235 14.27 -15.25 24.72
N PHE A 236 13.12 -14.71 24.29
CA PHE A 236 12.31 -15.30 23.24
C PHE A 236 13.09 -15.42 21.91
N LEU A 237 13.86 -14.39 21.54
CA LEU A 237 14.72 -14.44 20.35
C LEU A 237 15.87 -15.45 20.52
N LYS A 238 16.55 -15.45 21.66
CA LYS A 238 17.64 -16.40 21.96
C LYS A 238 17.17 -17.85 21.95
N ALA A 239 15.94 -18.13 22.41
CA ALA A 239 15.33 -19.46 22.32
C ALA A 239 15.13 -19.91 20.86
N ALA A 240 14.95 -18.97 19.94
CA ALA A 240 14.93 -19.25 18.51
C ALA A 240 16.34 -19.47 17.92
N GLY A 241 17.44 -19.17 18.63
CA GLY A 241 18.82 -19.38 18.19
C GLY A 241 19.48 -18.13 17.58
N HIS A 242 20.22 -18.31 16.48
CA HIS A 242 20.91 -17.24 15.74
C HIS A 242 20.37 -17.12 14.30
N ASN A 243 20.89 -16.17 13.52
CA ASN A 243 20.48 -15.86 12.15
C ASN A 243 19.01 -15.41 12.04
N ILE A 244 18.57 -14.57 12.97
CA ILE A 244 17.19 -14.10 13.04
C ILE A 244 17.00 -12.83 12.21
N TYR A 245 15.93 -12.79 11.43
CA TYR A 245 15.40 -11.60 10.78
C TYR A 245 14.08 -11.22 11.40
N LEU A 246 14.02 -10.02 11.97
CA LEU A 246 12.79 -9.46 12.52
C LEU A 246 11.94 -8.88 11.39
N THR A 247 10.70 -9.32 11.28
CA THR A 247 9.79 -8.89 10.21
C THR A 247 8.51 -8.29 10.77
N GLY A 248 7.89 -7.42 10.00
CA GLY A 248 6.61 -6.82 10.36
C GLY A 248 6.12 -5.93 9.21
N HIS A 249 4.94 -5.33 9.39
CA HIS A 249 4.37 -4.47 8.35
C HIS A 249 4.69 -3.00 8.64
N ASN A 250 5.36 -2.32 7.69
CA ASN A 250 5.72 -0.90 7.81
C ASN A 250 6.79 -0.59 8.88
N ILE A 251 7.48 -1.63 9.38
CA ILE A 251 8.43 -1.54 10.51
C ILE A 251 9.62 -0.63 10.23
N LYS A 252 10.09 -0.54 8.97
CA LYS A 252 11.24 0.31 8.62
C LYS A 252 10.95 1.76 8.90
N THR A 253 9.70 2.18 8.72
CA THR A 253 9.28 3.57 8.89
C THR A 253 8.79 3.88 10.29
N PHE A 254 8.69 2.92 11.20
CA PHE A 254 8.21 3.19 12.56
C PHE A 254 8.93 2.33 13.60
N ASP A 255 8.54 1.07 13.73
CA ASP A 255 8.91 0.13 14.78
C ASP A 255 10.42 -0.01 14.95
N CYS A 256 11.17 -0.14 13.85
CA CYS A 256 12.62 -0.30 13.93
C CYS A 256 13.30 0.87 14.64
N HIS A 257 12.83 2.10 14.41
CA HIS A 257 13.42 3.27 15.06
C HIS A 257 13.10 3.30 16.55
N ILE A 258 11.84 3.01 16.91
CA ILE A 258 11.41 2.97 18.30
C ILE A 258 12.16 1.87 19.06
N LEU A 259 12.22 0.66 18.50
CA LEU A 259 12.90 -0.48 19.10
C LEU A 259 14.38 -0.20 19.33
N ILE A 260 15.09 0.27 18.30
CA ILE A 260 16.54 0.53 18.38
C ILE A 260 16.84 1.69 19.35
N ASN A 261 16.06 2.76 19.34
CA ASN A 261 16.23 3.85 20.30
C ASN A 261 15.99 3.37 21.73
N THR A 262 14.97 2.54 21.94
CA THR A 262 14.64 1.99 23.25
C THR A 262 15.75 1.05 23.74
N LEU A 263 16.23 0.12 22.90
CA LEU A 263 17.36 -0.76 23.21
C LEU A 263 18.64 0.02 23.55
N LYS A 264 18.92 1.10 22.83
CA LYS A 264 20.05 1.99 23.16
C LYS A 264 19.89 2.64 24.53
N SER A 265 18.67 3.12 24.85
CA SER A 265 18.39 3.77 26.13
C SER A 265 18.55 2.85 27.34
N VAL A 266 18.41 1.53 27.17
CA VAL A 266 18.59 0.53 28.23
C VAL A 266 19.88 -0.28 28.10
N GLY A 267 20.75 0.04 27.15
CA GLY A 267 22.05 -0.64 26.97
C GLY A 267 21.98 -2.07 26.40
N LYS A 268 20.89 -2.46 25.74
CA LYS A 268 20.65 -3.85 25.26
C LYS A 268 20.91 -4.08 23.76
N THR A 269 21.46 -3.08 23.07
CA THR A 269 21.73 -3.15 21.63
C THR A 269 22.68 -4.30 21.26
N GLU A 270 23.73 -4.54 22.06
CA GLU A 270 24.71 -5.59 21.77
C GLU A 270 24.14 -6.99 21.99
N GLU A 271 23.17 -7.15 22.88
CA GLU A 271 22.48 -8.43 23.06
C GLU A 271 21.60 -8.79 21.86
N LEU A 272 20.91 -7.80 21.28
CA LEU A 272 20.11 -8.01 20.08
C LEU A 272 21.00 -8.50 18.92
N LYS A 273 22.14 -7.85 18.72
CA LYS A 273 23.08 -8.18 17.63
C LYS A 273 23.64 -9.60 17.69
N LYS A 274 23.64 -10.25 18.86
CA LYS A 274 24.11 -11.64 18.99
C LYS A 274 23.22 -12.65 18.29
N CYS A 275 21.95 -12.32 18.05
CA CYS A 275 20.98 -13.26 17.48
C CYS A 275 20.26 -12.71 16.23
N VAL A 276 20.11 -11.39 16.11
CA VAL A 276 19.40 -10.73 15.00
C VAL A 276 20.39 -10.17 13.98
N GLU A 277 20.26 -10.65 12.73
CA GLU A 277 21.06 -10.22 11.57
C GLU A 277 20.45 -9.00 10.86
N GLY A 278 19.14 -8.83 10.94
CA GLY A 278 18.49 -7.71 10.28
C GLY A 278 16.98 -7.61 10.44
N PHE A 279 16.41 -6.64 9.73
CA PHE A 279 14.99 -6.35 9.70
C PHE A 279 14.45 -6.47 8.27
N VAL A 280 13.24 -7.03 8.13
CA VAL A 280 12.54 -7.19 6.86
C VAL A 280 11.21 -6.45 6.92
N ASP A 281 11.07 -5.38 6.16
CA ASP A 281 9.79 -4.65 6.06
C ASP A 281 8.91 -5.26 4.99
N THR A 282 7.82 -5.89 5.43
CA THR A 282 6.87 -6.53 4.52
C THR A 282 6.05 -5.53 3.70
N LYS A 283 6.02 -4.24 4.04
CA LYS A 283 5.38 -3.21 3.21
C LYS A 283 5.98 -3.13 1.81
N ALA A 284 7.26 -3.45 1.65
CA ALA A 284 7.88 -3.53 0.32
C ALA A 284 7.40 -4.77 -0.48
N ALA A 285 6.85 -5.78 0.19
CA ALA A 285 6.38 -7.03 -0.41
C ALA A 285 4.86 -7.02 -0.75
N PHE A 286 4.10 -6.03 -0.27
CA PHE A 286 2.64 -5.90 -0.42
C PHE A 286 2.23 -4.60 -1.13
#